data_AF-B7P2L5-F1
#
_entry.id   AF-B7P2L5-F1
#
_cell.length_a   1.000
_cell.length_b   1.000
_cell.length_c   1.000
_cell.angle_alpha   90.00
_cell.angle_beta   90.00
_cell.angle_gamma   90.00
#
_symmetry.space_group_name_H-M   'P 1'
#
loop_
_entity.id
_entity.type
_entity.pdbx_description
1 polymer ?
#
loop_
_entity_poly.entity_id
_entity_poly.type
_entity_poly.pdbx_seq_one_letter_code
_entity_poly.pdbx_strand_id
1 'polypeptide(L)'
;MEALLKEYEGRIPWVDQDLVNILFSAHPDKLFLMTCRWNYRQDNCQFHASCLGQTPALLHANRRCFLVPDRAPAYTAFYTVMRKYELGTSLERNFIDPLERELHRVQRNECVVQFLLHSKQWRTLARQLDYERGYNDDSSDERTS
;
A
#
# COMPACT_ATOMS: atom_id res chain seq x y z
N MET A 1 28.59 6.77 -8.72
CA MET A 1 27.44 6.21 -9.47
C MET A 1 27.73 6.14 -10.97
N GLU A 2 28.22 7.22 -11.60
CA GLU A 2 28.49 7.29 -13.04
C GLU A 2 29.40 6.18 -13.58
N ALA A 3 30.48 5.84 -12.87
CA ALA A 3 31.37 4.74 -13.26
C ALA A 3 30.64 3.38 -13.33
N LEU A 4 29.78 3.07 -12.35
CA LEU A 4 28.99 1.84 -12.34
C LEU A 4 27.94 1.85 -13.45
N LEU A 5 27.30 3.00 -13.72
CA LEU A 5 26.32 3.11 -14.79
C LEU A 5 26.95 2.82 -16.17
N LYS A 6 28.16 3.32 -16.42
CA LYS A 6 28.92 3.02 -17.64
C LYS A 6 29.38 1.56 -17.71
N GLU A 7 29.78 0.98 -16.60
CA GLU A 7 30.25 -0.42 -16.53
C GLU A 7 29.14 -1.43 -16.86
N TYR A 8 27.93 -1.17 -16.37
CA TYR A 8 26.77 -2.07 -16.51
C TYR A 8 25.79 -1.64 -17.62
N GLU A 9 26.16 -0.66 -18.43
CA GLU A 9 25.34 -0.18 -19.55
C GLU A 9 24.97 -1.34 -20.49
N GLY A 10 23.66 -1.53 -20.70
CA GLY A 10 23.11 -2.60 -21.53
C GLY A 10 23.24 -4.03 -20.97
N ARG A 11 23.79 -4.21 -19.76
CA ARG A 11 24.00 -5.54 -19.14
C ARG A 11 23.00 -5.89 -18.05
N ILE A 12 22.28 -4.90 -17.52
CA ILE A 12 21.31 -5.07 -16.44
C ILE A 12 19.92 -4.59 -16.87
N PRO A 13 18.86 -5.36 -16.56
CA PRO A 13 17.50 -5.05 -17.01
C PRO A 13 16.80 -3.96 -16.20
N TRP A 14 17.14 -3.78 -14.91
CA TRP A 14 16.51 -2.80 -14.02
C TRP A 14 17.55 -1.85 -13.45
N VAL A 15 18.12 -1.01 -14.31
CA VAL A 15 19.27 -0.14 -14.00
C VAL A 15 19.11 0.62 -12.68
N ASP A 16 17.91 1.13 -12.38
CA ASP A 16 17.61 1.86 -11.15
C ASP A 16 17.76 1.00 -9.87
N GLN A 17 17.29 -0.25 -9.89
CA GLN A 17 17.35 -1.16 -8.75
C GLN A 17 18.68 -1.93 -8.70
N ASP A 18 19.13 -2.44 -9.83
CA ASP A 18 20.30 -3.31 -9.94
C ASP A 18 21.60 -2.55 -9.63
N LEU A 19 21.73 -1.28 -10.06
CA LEU A 19 22.92 -0.48 -9.71
C LEU A 19 23.05 -0.27 -8.20
N VAL A 20 21.93 -0.01 -7.53
CA VAL A 20 21.89 0.16 -6.07
C VAL A 20 22.25 -1.16 -5.38
N ASN A 21 21.70 -2.27 -5.85
CA ASN A 21 22.02 -3.61 -5.33
C ASN A 21 23.50 -3.96 -5.50
N ILE A 22 24.08 -3.71 -6.67
CA ILE A 22 25.51 -3.94 -6.95
C ILE A 22 26.37 -3.11 -5.99
N LEU A 23 26.08 -1.81 -5.84
CA LEU A 23 26.82 -0.93 -4.93
C LEU A 23 26.77 -1.44 -3.48
N PHE A 24 25.58 -1.76 -2.98
CA PHE A 24 25.42 -2.20 -1.59
C PHE A 24 25.82 -3.65 -1.35
N SER A 25 25.99 -4.47 -2.39
CA SER A 25 26.62 -5.78 -2.25
C SER A 25 28.08 -5.69 -1.78
N ALA A 26 28.80 -4.62 -2.19
CA ALA A 26 30.16 -4.34 -1.77
C ALA A 26 30.23 -3.55 -0.45
N HIS A 27 29.13 -2.91 -0.04
CA HIS A 27 29.02 -2.05 1.14
C HIS A 27 27.73 -2.34 1.94
N PRO A 28 27.52 -3.57 2.43
CA PRO A 28 26.26 -3.95 3.07
C PRO A 28 25.99 -3.16 4.37
N ASP A 29 27.05 -2.68 5.03
CA ASP A 29 26.99 -1.83 6.22
C ASP A 29 26.39 -0.44 5.95
N LYS A 30 26.37 0.00 4.70
CA LYS A 30 25.82 1.30 4.28
C LYS A 30 24.36 1.20 3.84
N LEU A 31 23.78 0.01 3.82
CA LEU A 31 22.40 -0.22 3.42
C LEU A 31 21.48 -0.21 4.64
N PHE A 32 20.59 0.78 4.71
CA PHE A 32 19.49 0.77 5.67
C PHE A 32 18.31 -0.03 5.12
N LEU A 33 18.01 -1.17 5.75
CA LEU A 33 16.87 -2.02 5.36
C LEU A 33 15.58 -1.53 6.02
N MET A 34 14.65 -1.04 5.20
CA MET A 34 13.31 -0.69 5.67
C MET A 34 12.48 -1.95 5.97
N THR A 35 11.60 -1.86 6.97
CA THR A 35 10.66 -2.95 7.26
C THR A 35 9.62 -3.11 6.14
N CYS A 36 8.96 -4.27 6.09
CA CYS A 36 7.92 -4.55 5.09
C CYS A 36 6.78 -3.51 5.05
N ARG A 37 6.55 -2.80 6.17
CA ARG A 37 5.62 -1.66 6.26
C ARG A 37 5.75 -0.67 5.09
N TRP A 38 6.96 -0.50 4.57
CA TRP A 38 7.28 0.51 3.57
C TRP A 38 7.40 0.00 2.13
N ASN A 39 7.19 -1.31 1.89
CA ASN A 39 7.30 -1.89 0.55
C ASN A 39 6.40 -3.14 0.43
N TYR A 40 5.12 -3.01 0.75
CA TYR A 40 4.20 -4.13 0.71
C TYR A 40 3.72 -4.40 -0.72
N ARG A 41 4.05 -5.57 -1.24
CA ARG A 41 3.78 -6.03 -2.62
C ARG A 41 2.73 -7.13 -2.63
N GLN A 42 2.21 -7.46 -3.82
CA GLN A 42 1.21 -8.52 -3.98
C GLN A 42 1.71 -9.87 -3.44
N ASP A 43 3.01 -10.15 -3.57
CA ASP A 43 3.61 -11.41 -3.16
C ASP A 43 3.62 -11.55 -1.62
N ASN A 44 3.57 -10.42 -0.89
CA ASN A 44 3.53 -10.41 0.57
C ASN A 44 2.20 -10.90 1.14
N CYS A 45 1.11 -10.89 0.35
CA CYS A 45 -0.18 -11.43 0.78
C CYS A 45 -0.13 -12.95 1.01
N GLN A 46 0.74 -13.66 0.29
CA GLN A 46 0.92 -15.11 0.38
C GLN A 46 2.12 -15.48 1.25
N PHE A 47 3.23 -14.74 1.13
CA PHE A 47 4.48 -15.00 1.85
C PHE A 47 4.64 -14.05 3.04
N HIS A 48 3.96 -14.39 4.13
CA HIS A 48 3.70 -13.51 5.26
C HIS A 48 4.83 -13.42 6.32
N ALA A 49 5.86 -14.26 6.24
CA ALA A 49 6.88 -14.33 7.31
C ALA A 49 7.66 -13.01 7.47
N SER A 50 7.99 -12.34 6.36
CA SER A 50 8.75 -11.07 6.38
C SER A 50 7.92 -9.84 6.80
N CYS A 51 6.59 -9.98 6.85
CA CYS A 51 5.66 -8.87 7.15
C CYS A 51 4.80 -9.13 8.39
N LEU A 52 5.10 -10.19 9.15
CA LEU A 52 4.32 -10.57 10.32
C LEU A 52 4.27 -9.43 11.35
N GLY A 53 3.07 -9.09 11.82
CA GLY A 53 2.86 -8.06 12.84
C GLY A 53 3.10 -6.61 12.36
N GLN A 54 3.24 -6.38 11.06
CA GLN A 54 3.39 -5.03 10.50
C GLN A 54 2.15 -4.65 9.69
N THR A 55 1.54 -3.52 10.01
CA THR A 55 0.53 -2.88 9.14
C THR A 55 1.25 -2.23 7.96
N PRO A 56 0.88 -2.51 6.70
CA PRO A 56 1.42 -1.80 5.55
C PRO A 56 1.10 -0.29 5.66
N ALA A 57 2.10 0.54 5.37
CA ALA A 57 1.95 1.98 5.22
C ALA A 57 2.11 2.43 3.76
N LEU A 58 2.84 1.65 2.95
CA LEU A 58 3.01 1.89 1.53
C LEU A 58 2.78 0.60 0.73
N LEU A 59 1.86 0.67 -0.22
CA LEU A 59 1.59 -0.39 -1.18
C LEU A 59 2.41 -0.16 -2.44
N HIS A 60 3.23 -1.14 -2.80
CA HIS A 60 4.02 -1.14 -4.03
C HIS A 60 3.35 -2.06 -5.05
N ALA A 61 2.75 -1.48 -6.09
CA ALA A 61 2.23 -2.23 -7.22
C ALA A 61 3.31 -2.41 -8.30
N ASN A 62 3.89 -3.60 -8.36
CA ASN A 62 4.76 -4.01 -9.46
C ASN A 62 3.92 -4.56 -10.63
N ARG A 63 4.52 -4.80 -11.80
CA ARG A 63 3.95 -5.62 -12.89
C ARG A 63 2.50 -5.30 -13.30
N ARG A 64 2.12 -4.02 -13.25
CA ARG A 64 0.78 -3.48 -13.60
C ARG A 64 -0.35 -3.93 -12.67
N CYS A 65 -0.08 -4.32 -11.41
CA CYS A 65 -1.12 -4.82 -10.49
C CYS A 65 -2.30 -3.87 -10.27
N PHE A 66 -2.09 -2.55 -10.35
CA PHE A 66 -3.22 -1.61 -10.26
C PHE A 66 -4.16 -1.63 -11.47
N LEU A 67 -3.71 -2.12 -12.62
CA LEU A 67 -4.39 -1.96 -13.90
C LEU A 67 -4.98 -3.26 -14.46
N VAL A 68 -4.75 -4.41 -13.82
CA VAL A 68 -5.17 -5.73 -14.31
C VAL A 68 -6.04 -6.41 -13.24
N PRO A 69 -7.37 -6.17 -13.24
CA PRO A 69 -8.28 -6.63 -12.20
C PRO A 69 -8.24 -8.15 -11.99
N ASP A 70 -8.21 -8.92 -13.09
CA ASP A 70 -8.23 -10.39 -13.03
C ASP A 70 -6.95 -10.97 -12.41
N ARG A 71 -5.85 -10.21 -12.44
CA ARG A 71 -4.55 -10.63 -11.89
C ARG A 71 -4.39 -10.19 -10.43
N ALA A 72 -4.81 -8.98 -10.10
CA ALA A 72 -4.57 -8.37 -8.80
C ALA A 72 -5.81 -7.58 -8.31
N PRO A 73 -6.95 -8.27 -8.08
CA PRO A 73 -8.24 -7.63 -7.83
C PRO A 73 -8.20 -6.68 -6.62
N ALA A 74 -7.48 -7.09 -5.57
CA ALA A 74 -7.33 -6.30 -4.36
C ALA A 74 -6.54 -5.00 -4.60
N TYR A 75 -5.49 -5.03 -5.43
CA TYR A 75 -4.72 -3.82 -5.78
C TYR A 75 -5.55 -2.90 -6.67
N THR A 76 -6.29 -3.45 -7.63
CA THR A 76 -7.21 -2.65 -8.45
C THR A 76 -8.30 -1.97 -7.61
N ALA A 77 -8.76 -2.58 -6.51
CA ALA A 77 -9.67 -1.93 -5.57
C ALA A 77 -9.06 -0.64 -4.97
N PHE A 78 -7.81 -0.70 -4.49
CA PHE A 78 -7.08 0.49 -4.03
C PHE A 78 -6.98 1.56 -5.11
N TYR A 79 -6.56 1.18 -6.32
CA TYR A 79 -6.45 2.13 -7.43
C TYR A 79 -7.79 2.81 -7.74
N THR A 80 -8.87 2.03 -7.76
CA THR A 80 -10.22 2.51 -8.06
C THR A 80 -10.72 3.49 -7.02
N VAL A 81 -10.47 3.22 -5.74
CA VAL A 81 -10.89 4.07 -4.62
C VAL A 81 -10.01 5.33 -4.55
N MET A 82 -8.69 5.18 -4.64
CA MET A 82 -7.75 6.30 -4.60
C MET A 82 -8.00 7.31 -5.73
N ARG A 83 -8.39 6.83 -6.93
CA ARG A 83 -8.75 7.72 -8.04
C ARG A 83 -9.98 8.59 -7.79
N LYS A 84 -10.86 8.18 -6.88
CA LYS A 84 -12.08 8.90 -6.51
C LYS A 84 -11.91 9.69 -5.21
N TYR A 85 -10.86 9.40 -4.45
CA TYR A 85 -10.60 10.03 -3.17
C TYR A 85 -10.08 11.45 -3.38
N GLU A 86 -10.75 12.40 -2.71
CA GLU A 86 -10.32 13.78 -2.69
C GLU A 86 -9.39 14.01 -1.48
N LEU A 87 -8.15 14.39 -1.78
CA LEU A 87 -7.15 14.68 -0.74
C LEU A 87 -7.62 15.82 0.15
N GLY A 88 -7.37 15.66 1.44
CA GLY A 88 -7.79 16.63 2.45
C GLY A 88 -9.13 16.27 3.09
N THR A 89 -9.98 15.47 2.44
CA THR A 89 -11.25 15.03 3.03
C THR A 89 -11.09 13.90 4.05
N SER A 90 -12.17 13.51 4.74
CA SER A 90 -12.14 12.44 5.76
C SER A 90 -11.57 11.13 5.21
N LEU A 91 -10.51 10.63 5.85
CA LEU A 91 -9.89 9.36 5.52
C LEU A 91 -10.82 8.19 5.80
N GLU A 92 -11.55 8.22 6.92
CA GLU A 92 -12.46 7.13 7.23
C GLU A 92 -13.60 7.07 6.21
N ARG A 93 -14.36 8.16 6.09
CA ARG A 93 -15.60 8.18 5.31
C ARG A 93 -15.35 8.13 3.80
N ASN A 94 -14.30 8.80 3.32
CA ASN A 94 -14.06 8.97 1.89
C ASN A 94 -12.96 8.07 1.32
N PHE A 95 -12.20 7.36 2.16
CA PHE A 95 -11.20 6.38 1.68
C PHE A 95 -11.42 4.98 2.26
N ILE A 96 -11.38 4.79 3.58
CA ILE A 96 -11.45 3.47 4.22
C ILE A 96 -12.80 2.79 3.96
N ASP A 97 -13.91 3.51 4.14
CA ASP A 97 -15.25 3.00 3.88
C ASP A 97 -15.46 2.54 2.42
N PRO A 98 -15.15 3.37 1.39
CA PRO A 98 -15.17 2.92 0.01
C PRO A 98 -14.22 1.76 -0.28
N LEU A 99 -13.03 1.75 0.33
CA LEU A 99 -12.04 0.68 0.17
C LEU A 99 -12.58 -0.66 0.66
N GLU A 100 -13.13 -0.72 1.88
CA GLU A 100 -13.70 -1.95 2.41
C GLU A 100 -14.86 -2.44 1.53
N ARG A 101 -15.76 -1.55 1.09
CA ARG A 101 -16.84 -1.92 0.16
C ARG A 101 -16.30 -2.50 -1.16
N GLU A 102 -15.29 -1.87 -1.74
CA GLU A 102 -14.70 -2.32 -3.00
C GLU A 102 -13.95 -3.65 -2.83
N LEU A 103 -13.24 -3.84 -1.71
CA LEU A 103 -12.58 -5.11 -1.38
C LEU A 103 -13.58 -6.27 -1.24
N HIS A 104 -14.79 -6.02 -0.74
CA HIS A 104 -15.85 -7.03 -0.70
C HIS A 104 -16.48 -7.30 -2.08
N ARG A 105 -16.37 -6.37 -3.03
CA ARG A 105 -16.96 -6.48 -4.37
C ARG A 105 -16.07 -7.25 -5.34
N VAL A 106 -14.75 -7.09 -5.25
CA VAL A 106 -13.80 -7.74 -6.16
C VAL A 106 -13.65 -9.23 -5.86
N GLN A 107 -13.06 -9.98 -6.81
CA GLN A 107 -12.82 -11.42 -6.63
C GLN A 107 -11.96 -11.67 -5.38
N ARG A 108 -12.48 -12.51 -4.48
CA ARG A 108 -11.81 -12.87 -3.23
C ARG A 108 -10.53 -13.67 -3.50
N ASN A 109 -9.43 -13.24 -2.91
CA ASN A 109 -8.13 -13.94 -2.88
C ASN A 109 -7.39 -13.65 -1.56
N GLU A 110 -6.16 -14.15 -1.40
CA GLU A 110 -5.38 -13.96 -0.17
C GLU A 110 -5.14 -12.47 0.13
N CYS A 111 -4.85 -11.66 -0.89
CA CYS A 111 -4.67 -10.22 -0.71
C CYS A 111 -5.93 -9.52 -0.21
N VAL A 112 -7.12 -9.86 -0.73
CA VAL A 112 -8.38 -9.30 -0.24
C VAL A 112 -8.56 -9.61 1.25
N VAL A 113 -8.29 -10.86 1.66
CA VAL A 113 -8.39 -11.26 3.06
C VAL A 113 -7.42 -10.47 3.93
N GLN A 114 -6.16 -10.37 3.53
CA GLN A 114 -5.15 -9.62 4.29
C GLN A 114 -5.48 -8.13 4.38
N PHE A 115 -5.93 -7.51 3.29
CA PHE A 115 -6.26 -6.08 3.31
C PHE A 115 -7.50 -5.76 4.14
N LEU A 116 -8.50 -6.65 4.20
CA LEU A 116 -9.63 -6.51 5.15
C LEU A 116 -9.19 -6.68 6.61
N LEU A 117 -8.11 -7.41 6.89
CA LEU A 117 -7.52 -7.46 8.23
C LEU A 117 -6.77 -6.16 8.56
N HIS A 118 -5.95 -5.67 7.63
CA HIS A 118 -5.20 -4.43 7.81
C HIS A 118 -6.12 -3.20 7.85
N SER A 119 -7.26 -3.21 7.16
CA SER A 119 -8.20 -2.09 7.14
C SER A 119 -8.72 -1.72 8.52
N LYS A 120 -8.80 -2.68 9.45
CA LYS A 120 -9.15 -2.42 10.86
C LYS A 120 -8.17 -1.45 11.53
N GLN A 121 -6.87 -1.68 11.32
CA GLN A 121 -5.82 -0.80 11.87
C GLN A 121 -5.77 0.54 11.12
N TRP A 122 -5.94 0.53 9.80
CA TRP A 122 -6.03 1.77 9.02
C TRP A 122 -7.23 2.62 9.43
N ARG A 123 -8.37 2.01 9.73
CA ARG A 123 -9.57 2.70 10.21
C ARG A 123 -9.32 3.42 11.52
N THR A 124 -8.67 2.77 12.48
CA THR A 124 -8.29 3.40 13.76
C THR A 124 -7.41 4.62 13.53
N LEU A 125 -6.40 4.51 12.65
CA LEU A 125 -5.52 5.63 12.31
C LEU A 125 -6.26 6.75 11.55
N ALA A 126 -7.14 6.38 10.62
CA ALA A 126 -7.96 7.32 9.87
C ALA A 126 -8.86 8.15 10.79
N ARG A 127 -9.55 7.49 11.73
CA ARG A 127 -10.35 8.17 12.77
C ARG A 127 -9.55 9.16 13.59
N GLN A 128 -8.37 8.74 14.04
CA GLN A 128 -7.50 9.62 14.82
C GLN A 128 -7.09 10.86 14.00
N LEU A 129 -6.64 10.66 12.76
CA LEU A 129 -6.23 11.77 11.89
C LEU A 129 -7.40 12.67 11.49
N ASP A 130 -8.58 12.10 11.28
CA ASP A 130 -9.79 12.84 10.96
C ASP A 130 -10.20 13.72 12.15
N TYR A 131 -10.18 13.18 13.38
CA TYR A 131 -10.40 13.96 14.61
C TYR A 131 -9.40 15.11 14.74
N GLU A 132 -8.10 14.84 14.56
CA GLU A 132 -7.04 15.85 14.61
C GLU A 132 -7.21 16.95 13.54
N ARG A 133 -7.87 16.64 12.43
CA ARG A 133 -8.18 17.58 11.33
C ARG A 133 -9.54 18.28 11.47
N GLY A 134 -10.30 17.98 12.53
CA GLY A 134 -11.63 18.56 12.76
C GLY A 134 -12.76 17.90 11.97
N TYR A 135 -12.56 16.71 11.42
CA TYR A 135 -13.61 15.90 10.77
C TYR A 135 -14.44 15.10 11.78
N ASN A 136 -14.87 15.74 12.87
CA ASN A 136 -15.69 15.12 13.90
C ASN A 136 -17.02 14.62 13.29
N ASP A 137 -17.49 13.45 13.74
CA ASP A 137 -18.79 12.90 13.38
C ASP A 137 -19.91 13.75 14.01
N ASP A 138 -20.30 14.84 13.35
CA ASP A 138 -21.55 15.57 13.65
C ASP A 138 -22.74 14.93 12.93
N SER A 139 -22.93 13.61 13.06
CA SER A 139 -24.15 12.96 12.55
C SER A 139 -24.62 11.77 13.37
N SER A 140 -24.52 11.85 14.69
CA SER A 140 -25.29 11.00 15.60
C SER A 140 -26.03 11.87 16.60
N ASP A 141 -27.08 12.56 16.15
CA ASP A 141 -28.28 12.90 16.94
C ASP A 141 -29.25 13.81 16.16
N GLU A 142 -29.85 13.31 15.09
CA GLU A 142 -31.12 13.86 14.58
C GLU A 142 -31.93 12.72 13.94
N ARG A 143 -32.49 11.84 14.79
CA ARG A 143 -33.65 10.98 14.45
C ARG A 143 -34.27 10.35 15.70
N THR A 144 -34.63 11.21 16.66
CA THR A 144 -35.74 10.95 17.59
C THR A 144 -36.53 12.25 17.75
N SER A 145 -37.59 12.38 16.95
CA SER A 145 -38.85 13.06 17.25
C SER A 145 -39.89 12.64 16.22
#